data_AF-A0A3L7ZKS7-F1
#
_entry.id   AF-A0A3L7ZKS7-F1
#
_cell.length_a   1.000
_cell.length_b   1.000
_cell.length_c   1.000
_cell.angle_alpha   90.00
_cell.angle_beta   90.00
_cell.angle_gamma   90.00
#
_symmetry.space_group_name_H-M   'P 1'
#
loop_
_entity.id
_entity.type
_entity.pdbx_description
1 polymer ?
#
loop_
_entity_poly.entity_id
_entity_poly.type
_entity_poly.pdbx_seq_one_letter_code
_entity_poly.pdbx_strand_id
1 'polypeptide(L)'
;MPELISIEEAARITGFPYEEIEDWVKSRKITSFHTRTGTRMVDIGNLRDFITHIEHLGIQKLYLQLVIQDKEEEADEIIAQYDDYLFCLRSLKNISPLLKQIIAELSTFIDDKQDRYIFTEITSGAKILDVAKRCDISYDRMCYRYKNIVLRLQENTGFLAEYKKTISCQDLEIERLRLEKRNMEYELRTLYKAVLKSGLSLDAPKSSFDIPTDAAKRISLPVTSLTLSPYIRKCLQKLELETMEDLLRYARKKGLDSLLKIPGFGPLGLDQLKFQLEKHKIMNKAGDSDLYQYIINEPDS
;
A
#
# COMPACT_ATOMS: atom_id res chain seq x y z
N MET A 1 57.30 25.58 -58.08
CA MET A 1 56.81 24.59 -59.07
C MET A 1 56.17 23.46 -58.28
N PRO A 2 55.03 22.90 -58.71
CA PRO A 2 54.45 21.75 -58.02
C PRO A 2 55.44 20.58 -58.07
N GLU A 3 55.67 19.96 -56.92
CA GLU A 3 56.53 18.78 -56.81
C GLU A 3 55.67 17.55 -57.15
N LEU A 4 56.03 16.88 -58.24
CA LEU A 4 55.22 15.82 -58.85
C LEU A 4 55.85 14.45 -58.58
N ILE A 5 55.07 13.53 -58.03
CA ILE A 5 55.47 12.15 -57.75
C ILE A 5 54.55 11.15 -58.45
N SER A 6 55.00 9.92 -58.70
CA SER A 6 54.12 8.86 -59.22
C SER A 6 53.14 8.40 -58.13
N ILE A 7 52.05 7.75 -58.53
CA ILE A 7 51.07 7.18 -57.56
C ILE A 7 51.72 6.10 -56.69
N GLU A 8 52.63 5.29 -57.24
CA GLU A 8 53.41 4.30 -56.48
C GLU A 8 54.28 4.96 -55.40
N GLU A 9 54.93 6.07 -55.74
CA GLU A 9 55.76 6.81 -54.80
C GLU A 9 54.91 7.55 -53.74
N ALA A 10 53.73 8.06 -54.14
CA ALA A 10 52.76 8.64 -53.22
C ALA A 10 52.27 7.60 -52.19
N ALA A 11 51.95 6.38 -52.62
CA ALA A 11 51.56 5.28 -51.74
C ALA A 11 52.67 4.94 -50.74
N ARG A 12 53.92 4.88 -51.22
CA ARG A 12 55.09 4.62 -50.37
C ARG A 12 55.33 5.70 -49.31
N ILE A 13 55.21 6.98 -49.67
CA ILE A 13 55.49 8.10 -48.76
C ILE A 13 54.36 8.31 -47.75
N THR A 14 53.11 8.12 -48.18
CA THR A 14 51.94 8.43 -47.34
C THR A 14 51.42 7.21 -46.57
N GLY A 15 51.81 5.99 -46.97
CA GLY A 15 51.34 4.75 -46.36
C GLY A 15 49.93 4.33 -46.78
N PHE A 16 49.26 5.11 -47.63
CA PHE A 16 47.95 4.75 -48.18
C PHE A 16 48.09 3.74 -49.34
N PRO A 17 47.13 2.81 -49.51
CA PRO A 17 47.11 1.87 -50.62
C PRO A 17 47.13 2.57 -51.99
N TYR A 18 47.78 1.94 -52.97
CA TYR A 18 47.83 2.46 -54.33
C TYR A 18 46.42 2.71 -54.89
N GLU A 19 45.50 1.78 -54.66
CA GLU A 19 44.13 1.82 -55.15
C GLU A 19 43.36 3.03 -54.58
N GLU A 20 43.62 3.38 -53.32
CA GLU A 20 42.95 4.48 -52.63
C GLU A 20 43.42 5.84 -53.16
N ILE A 21 44.73 5.99 -53.38
CA ILE A 21 45.30 7.20 -54.01
C ILE A 21 44.84 7.29 -55.46
N GLU A 22 44.81 6.17 -56.19
CA GLU A 22 44.31 6.14 -57.56
C GLU A 22 42.84 6.57 -57.65
N ASP A 23 42.01 6.16 -56.69
CA ASP A 23 40.61 6.56 -56.60
C ASP A 23 40.44 8.03 -56.22
N TRP A 24 41.27 8.58 -55.34
CA TRP A 24 41.28 10.03 -55.05
C TRP A 24 41.63 10.85 -56.29
N VAL A 25 42.56 10.34 -57.11
CA VAL A 25 42.90 10.95 -58.40
C VAL A 25 41.73 10.84 -59.39
N LYS A 26 41.15 9.65 -59.56
CA LYS A 26 40.00 9.42 -60.48
C LYS A 26 38.79 10.26 -60.10
N SER A 27 38.52 10.41 -58.80
CA SER A 27 37.44 11.22 -58.25
C SER A 27 37.76 12.72 -58.19
N ARG A 28 38.93 13.15 -58.68
CA ARG A 28 39.40 14.55 -58.71
C ARG A 28 39.47 15.22 -57.34
N LYS A 29 39.65 14.42 -56.28
CA LYS A 29 39.86 14.92 -54.91
C LYS A 29 41.28 15.44 -54.71
N ILE A 30 42.24 14.88 -55.47
CA ILE A 30 43.62 15.36 -55.54
C ILE A 30 44.04 15.64 -56.98
N THR A 31 44.95 16.59 -57.14
CA THR A 31 45.42 17.14 -58.41
C THR A 31 46.42 16.18 -59.05
N SER A 32 46.22 15.86 -60.34
CA SER A 32 47.11 15.00 -61.10
C SER A 32 47.41 15.54 -62.49
N PHE A 33 48.56 15.16 -63.02
CA PHE A 33 49.10 15.58 -64.31
C PHE A 33 49.51 14.35 -65.12
N HIS A 34 49.38 14.41 -66.44
CA HIS A 34 49.87 13.36 -67.33
C HIS A 34 51.21 13.78 -67.93
N THR A 35 52.20 12.90 -67.87
CA THR A 35 53.46 13.10 -68.61
C THR A 35 53.25 12.80 -70.10
N ARG A 36 54.19 13.25 -70.94
CA ARG A 36 54.23 12.91 -72.38
C ARG A 36 54.31 11.41 -72.66
N THR A 37 54.70 10.60 -71.66
CA THR A 37 54.79 9.13 -71.70
C THR A 37 53.51 8.43 -71.22
N GLY A 38 52.47 9.17 -70.85
CA GLY A 38 51.19 8.62 -70.37
C GLY A 38 51.15 8.29 -68.87
N THR A 39 52.25 8.50 -68.14
CA THR A 39 52.33 8.25 -66.70
C THR A 39 51.60 9.35 -65.93
N ARG A 40 50.75 8.97 -64.98
CA ARG A 40 50.01 9.93 -64.15
C ARG A 40 50.82 10.28 -62.89
N MET A 41 51.03 11.57 -62.69
CA MET A 41 51.80 12.14 -61.58
C MET A 41 50.86 12.95 -60.68
N VAL A 42 51.09 12.92 -59.38
CA VAL A 42 50.29 13.60 -58.35
C VAL A 42 51.11 14.74 -57.76
N ASP A 43 50.45 15.87 -57.49
CA ASP A 43 51.06 16.97 -56.73
C ASP A 43 51.15 16.59 -55.24
N ILE A 44 52.37 16.51 -54.72
CA ILE A 44 52.63 16.11 -53.34
C ILE A 44 52.08 17.11 -52.31
N GLY A 45 52.06 18.41 -52.64
CA GLY A 45 51.55 19.44 -51.75
C GLY A 45 50.04 19.30 -51.57
N ASN A 46 49.33 19.17 -52.70
CA ASN A 46 47.89 18.95 -52.69
C ASN A 46 47.48 17.60 -52.07
N LEU A 47 48.29 16.54 -52.25
CA LEU A 47 48.07 15.26 -51.59
C LEU A 47 48.20 15.37 -50.07
N ARG A 48 49.22 16.07 -49.55
CA ARG A 48 49.39 16.30 -48.12
C ARG A 48 48.25 17.11 -47.53
N ASP A 49 47.85 18.20 -48.19
CA ASP A 49 46.73 19.03 -47.76
C ASP A 49 45.42 18.20 -47.68
N PHE A 50 45.19 17.35 -48.69
CA PHE A 50 44.03 16.47 -48.71
C PHE A 50 44.04 15.42 -47.60
N ILE A 51 45.20 14.81 -47.31
CA ILE A 51 45.36 13.86 -46.20
C ILE A 51 45.06 14.54 -44.86
N THR A 52 45.64 15.72 -44.61
CA THR A 52 45.38 16.46 -43.35
C THR A 52 43.90 16.82 -43.20
N HIS A 53 43.20 17.11 -44.30
CA HIS A 53 41.76 17.35 -44.29
C HIS A 53 40.96 16.09 -43.95
N ILE A 54 41.31 14.93 -44.51
CA ILE A 54 40.68 13.64 -44.17
C ILE A 54 40.91 13.30 -42.70
N GLU A 55 42.14 13.45 -42.19
CA GLU A 55 42.48 13.19 -40.79
C GLU A 55 41.63 14.07 -39.86
N HIS A 56 41.52 15.35 -40.16
CA HIS A 56 40.68 16.28 -39.39
C HIS A 56 39.20 15.88 -39.42
N LEU A 57 38.66 15.49 -40.59
CA LEU A 57 37.29 14.98 -40.71
C LEU A 57 37.09 13.68 -39.91
N GLY A 58 38.09 12.80 -39.90
CA GLY A 58 38.09 11.57 -39.11
C GLY A 58 38.01 11.87 -37.60
N ILE A 59 38.81 12.83 -37.13
CA ILE A 59 38.79 13.29 -35.73
C ILE A 59 37.42 13.91 -35.38
N GLN A 60 36.87 14.76 -36.26
CA GLN A 60 35.54 15.34 -36.05
C GLN A 60 34.45 14.27 -35.98
N LYS A 61 34.52 13.25 -36.84
CA LYS A 61 33.58 12.13 -36.82
C LYS A 61 33.66 11.34 -35.51
N LEU A 62 34.86 11.04 -35.02
CA LEU A 62 35.06 10.37 -33.73
C LEU A 62 34.52 11.20 -32.57
N TYR A 63 34.76 12.51 -32.56
CA TYR A 63 34.23 13.41 -31.55
C TYR A 63 32.69 13.41 -31.55
N LEU A 64 32.06 13.53 -32.73
CA LEU A 64 30.61 13.49 -32.85
C LEU A 64 30.03 12.14 -32.39
N GLN A 65 30.70 11.03 -32.66
CA GLN A 65 30.28 9.71 -32.16
C GLN A 65 30.28 9.64 -30.64
N LEU A 66 31.30 10.19 -29.98
CA LEU A 66 31.35 10.28 -28.51
C LEU A 66 30.20 11.12 -27.96
N VAL A 67 29.90 12.27 -28.57
CA VAL A 67 28.78 13.12 -28.16
C VAL A 67 27.45 12.42 -28.34
N ILE A 68 27.27 11.68 -29.44
CA ILE A 68 26.03 10.90 -29.67
C ILE A 68 25.88 9.83 -28.58
N GLN A 69 26.94 9.08 -28.29
CA GLN A 69 26.90 8.05 -27.25
C GLN A 69 26.56 8.63 -25.88
N ASP A 70 27.19 9.73 -25.48
CA ASP A 70 26.89 10.43 -24.22
C ASP A 70 25.41 10.86 -24.14
N LYS A 71 24.84 11.30 -25.27
CA LYS A 71 23.42 11.65 -25.36
C LYS A 71 22.47 10.46 -25.36
N GLU A 72 22.88 9.32 -25.91
CA GLU A 72 22.12 8.07 -25.81
C GLU A 72 22.08 7.58 -24.36
N GLU A 73 23.22 7.62 -23.66
CA GLU A 73 23.30 7.27 -22.23
C GLU A 73 22.44 8.21 -21.37
N GLU A 74 22.49 9.53 -21.61
CA GLU A 74 21.61 10.50 -20.91
C GLU A 74 20.12 10.20 -21.16
N ALA A 75 19.74 9.82 -22.38
CA ALA A 75 18.36 9.47 -22.70
C ALA A 75 17.91 8.18 -21.99
N ASP A 76 18.77 7.16 -21.95
CA ASP A 76 18.50 5.90 -21.28
C ASP A 76 18.35 6.09 -19.75
N GLU A 77 19.18 6.93 -19.14
CA GLU A 77 19.03 7.30 -17.73
C GLU A 77 17.69 7.98 -17.44
N ILE A 78 17.26 8.91 -18.31
CA ILE A 78 15.96 9.56 -18.19
C ILE A 78 14.83 8.54 -18.34
N ILE A 79 14.90 7.65 -19.33
CA ILE A 79 13.89 6.60 -19.55
C ILE A 79 13.80 5.70 -18.30
N ALA A 80 14.93 5.26 -17.76
CA ALA A 80 14.97 4.42 -16.58
C ALA A 80 14.30 5.09 -15.36
N GLN A 81 14.52 6.40 -15.15
CA GLN A 81 13.87 7.14 -14.06
C GLN A 81 12.33 7.16 -14.19
N TYR A 82 11.81 7.24 -15.42
CA TYR A 82 10.35 7.26 -15.65
C TYR A 82 9.73 5.87 -15.69
N ASP A 83 10.51 4.81 -15.89
CA ASP A 83 10.00 3.43 -15.93
C ASP A 83 9.43 2.99 -14.58
N ASP A 84 10.07 3.35 -13.47
CA ASP A 84 9.55 3.12 -12.11
C ASP A 84 8.22 3.86 -11.86
N TYR A 85 8.12 5.10 -12.36
CA TYR A 85 6.88 5.88 -12.27
C TYR A 85 5.76 5.26 -13.11
N LEU A 86 6.08 4.81 -14.32
CA LEU A 86 5.15 4.08 -15.19
C LEU A 86 4.70 2.77 -14.57
N PHE A 87 5.58 2.03 -13.91
CA PHE A 87 5.23 0.81 -13.18
C PHE A 87 4.22 1.10 -12.06
N CYS A 88 4.47 2.14 -11.25
CA CYS A 88 3.52 2.59 -10.23
C CYS A 88 2.16 2.94 -10.84
N LEU A 89 2.13 3.73 -11.92
CA LEU A 89 0.89 4.12 -12.61
C LEU A 89 0.14 2.92 -13.21
N ARG A 90 0.84 1.95 -13.80
CA ARG A 90 0.24 0.71 -14.31
C ARG A 90 -0.39 -0.11 -13.19
N SER A 91 0.27 -0.17 -12.04
CA SER A 91 -0.24 -0.87 -10.85
C SER A 91 -1.52 -0.21 -10.30
N LEU A 92 -1.68 1.11 -10.43
CA LEU A 92 -2.91 1.81 -10.04
C LEU A 92 -4.14 1.32 -10.82
N LYS A 93 -3.96 0.80 -12.04
CA LYS A 93 -5.07 0.22 -12.82
C LYS A 93 -5.70 -0.98 -12.11
N ASN A 94 -4.90 -1.79 -11.40
CA ASN A 94 -5.37 -2.96 -10.66
C ASN A 94 -6.18 -2.57 -9.42
N ILE A 95 -5.85 -1.43 -8.78
CA ILE A 95 -6.60 -0.90 -7.63
C ILE A 95 -7.61 0.19 -8.01
N SER A 96 -7.85 0.39 -9.31
CA SER A 96 -8.76 1.42 -9.84
C SER A 96 -10.16 1.40 -9.20
N PRO A 97 -10.79 0.25 -8.94
CA PRO A 97 -12.11 0.22 -8.29
C PRO A 97 -12.10 0.86 -6.88
N LEU A 98 -11.06 0.58 -6.09
CA LEU A 98 -10.90 1.14 -4.74
C LEU A 98 -10.62 2.65 -4.81
N LEU A 99 -9.76 3.07 -5.74
CA LEU A 99 -9.51 4.49 -5.98
C LEU A 99 -10.78 5.25 -6.37
N LYS A 100 -11.63 4.66 -7.22
CA LYS A 100 -12.93 5.26 -7.58
C LYS A 100 -13.85 5.43 -6.38
N GLN A 101 -13.89 4.46 -5.46
CA GLN A 101 -14.65 4.58 -4.22
C GLN A 101 -14.12 5.72 -3.34
N ILE A 102 -12.80 5.80 -3.17
CA ILE A 102 -12.17 6.89 -2.40
C ILE A 102 -12.47 8.25 -3.03
N ILE A 103 -12.35 8.37 -4.36
CA ILE A 103 -12.67 9.61 -5.09
C ILE A 103 -14.15 9.97 -4.91
N ALA A 104 -15.05 8.99 -5.00
CA ALA A 104 -16.49 9.22 -4.80
C ALA A 104 -16.78 9.76 -3.39
N GLU A 105 -16.22 9.14 -2.36
CA GLU A 105 -16.38 9.60 -0.97
C GLU A 105 -15.79 10.99 -0.78
N LEU A 106 -14.55 11.23 -1.23
CA LEU A 106 -13.90 12.55 -1.15
C LEU A 106 -14.72 13.63 -1.87
N SER A 107 -15.38 13.29 -2.98
CA SER A 107 -16.21 14.24 -3.72
C SER A 107 -17.44 14.72 -2.94
N THR A 108 -17.93 13.93 -1.96
CA THR A 108 -19.08 14.33 -1.14
C THR A 108 -18.78 15.51 -0.23
N PHE A 109 -17.51 15.72 0.13
CA PHE A 109 -17.04 16.83 0.95
C PHE A 109 -16.86 18.14 0.16
N ILE A 110 -17.12 18.13 -1.15
CA ILE A 110 -17.05 19.32 -1.99
C ILE A 110 -18.47 19.82 -2.23
N ASP A 111 -18.82 20.96 -1.63
CA ASP A 111 -20.16 21.55 -1.74
C ASP A 111 -20.45 22.07 -3.14
N ASP A 112 -19.50 22.81 -3.74
CA ASP A 112 -19.67 23.41 -5.05
C ASP A 112 -19.73 22.33 -6.14
N LYS A 113 -20.82 22.35 -6.93
CA LYS A 113 -21.09 21.33 -7.95
C LYS A 113 -20.02 21.32 -9.05
N GLN A 114 -19.50 22.49 -9.42
CA GLN A 114 -18.48 22.60 -10.45
C GLN A 114 -17.12 22.10 -9.93
N ASP A 115 -16.74 22.48 -8.71
CA ASP A 115 -15.55 21.97 -8.03
C ASP A 115 -15.60 20.45 -7.86
N ARG A 116 -16.77 19.91 -7.50
CA ARG A 116 -16.98 18.47 -7.38
C ARG A 116 -16.73 17.76 -8.70
N TYR A 117 -17.30 18.28 -9.80
CA TYR A 117 -17.06 17.75 -11.14
C TYR A 117 -15.58 17.82 -11.54
N ILE A 118 -14.95 18.98 -11.33
CA ILE A 118 -13.53 19.22 -11.64
C ILE A 118 -12.65 18.20 -10.89
N PHE A 119 -12.89 18.03 -9.60
CA PHE A 119 -12.17 17.07 -8.77
C PHE A 119 -12.36 15.64 -9.27
N THR A 120 -13.61 15.19 -9.40
CA THR A 120 -13.91 13.81 -9.79
C THR A 120 -13.30 13.46 -11.15
N GLU A 121 -13.41 14.32 -12.16
CA GLU A 121 -12.86 14.05 -13.49
C GLU A 121 -11.32 14.02 -13.49
N ILE A 122 -10.67 15.07 -12.95
CA ILE A 122 -9.21 15.18 -12.96
C ILE A 122 -8.58 14.05 -12.13
N THR A 123 -9.09 13.80 -10.92
CA THR A 123 -8.54 12.75 -10.05
C THR A 123 -8.82 11.34 -10.57
N SER A 124 -9.86 11.16 -11.40
CA SER A 124 -10.12 9.90 -12.11
C SER A 124 -9.24 9.70 -13.35
N GLY A 125 -8.38 10.67 -13.69
CA GLY A 125 -7.40 10.58 -14.77
C GLY A 125 -7.77 11.33 -16.05
N ALA A 126 -8.80 12.17 -16.06
CA ALA A 126 -9.09 13.03 -17.20
C ALA A 126 -8.00 14.10 -17.38
N LYS A 127 -7.69 14.48 -18.63
CA LYS A 127 -6.73 15.54 -18.91
C LYS A 127 -7.30 16.87 -18.41
N ILE A 128 -6.50 17.62 -17.66
CA ILE A 128 -6.87 18.94 -17.12
C ILE A 128 -7.36 19.87 -18.24
N LEU A 129 -6.71 19.85 -19.41
CA LEU A 129 -7.10 20.66 -20.56
C LEU A 129 -8.51 20.34 -21.07
N ASP A 130 -8.91 19.06 -21.08
CA ASP A 130 -10.22 18.65 -21.56
C ASP A 130 -11.33 19.08 -20.58
N VAL A 131 -11.06 18.94 -19.28
CA VAL A 131 -11.97 19.42 -18.22
C VAL A 131 -12.08 20.94 -18.27
N ALA A 132 -10.97 21.66 -18.50
CA ALA A 132 -10.96 23.12 -18.67
C ALA A 132 -11.88 23.59 -19.81
N LYS A 133 -11.83 22.91 -20.96
CA LYS A 133 -12.73 23.18 -22.09
C LYS A 133 -14.19 22.93 -21.74
N ARG A 134 -14.51 21.82 -21.07
CA ARG A 134 -15.89 21.49 -20.66
C ARG A 134 -16.46 22.46 -19.63
N CYS A 135 -15.60 23.03 -18.79
CA CYS A 135 -15.97 24.02 -17.79
C CYS A 135 -15.94 25.47 -18.29
N ASP A 136 -15.50 25.71 -19.53
CA ASP A 136 -15.28 27.04 -20.11
C ASP A 136 -14.35 27.93 -19.27
N ILE A 137 -13.21 27.36 -18.85
CA ILE A 137 -12.20 28.04 -18.02
C ILE A 137 -10.81 27.85 -18.66
N SER A 138 -9.92 28.83 -18.49
CA SER A 138 -8.52 28.70 -18.94
C SER A 138 -7.78 27.60 -18.18
N TYR A 139 -6.75 27.02 -18.82
CA TYR A 139 -5.92 25.98 -18.22
C TYR A 139 -5.31 26.42 -16.88
N ASP A 140 -4.72 27.61 -16.81
CA ASP A 140 -4.07 28.11 -15.60
C ASP A 140 -5.06 28.29 -14.45
N ARG A 141 -6.26 28.81 -14.77
CA ARG A 141 -7.33 28.98 -13.78
C ARG A 141 -7.89 27.64 -13.33
N MET A 142 -7.94 26.63 -14.20
CA MET A 142 -8.29 25.25 -13.83
C MET A 142 -7.26 24.65 -12.87
N CYS A 143 -5.96 24.78 -13.16
CA CYS A 143 -4.88 24.32 -12.29
C CYS A 143 -4.95 24.96 -10.91
N TYR A 144 -5.12 26.29 -10.85
CA TYR A 144 -5.29 27.02 -9.60
C TYR A 144 -6.52 26.54 -8.81
N ARG A 145 -7.65 26.39 -9.50
CA ARG A 145 -8.92 25.96 -8.89
C ARG A 145 -8.82 24.53 -8.35
N TYR A 146 -8.29 23.59 -9.12
CA TYR A 146 -8.07 22.22 -8.69
C TYR A 146 -7.15 22.14 -7.46
N LYS A 147 -6.05 22.89 -7.45
CA LYS A 147 -5.15 22.99 -6.29
C LYS A 147 -5.89 23.41 -5.02
N ASN A 148 -6.74 24.43 -5.11
CA ASN A 148 -7.51 24.92 -3.96
C ASN A 148 -8.58 23.92 -3.48
N ILE A 149 -9.13 23.10 -4.37
CA ILE A 149 -10.04 22.02 -3.98
C ILE A 149 -9.29 20.98 -3.15
N VAL A 150 -8.12 20.54 -3.63
CA VAL A 150 -7.28 19.54 -2.93
C VAL A 150 -6.83 20.05 -1.55
N LEU A 151 -6.42 21.32 -1.44
CA LEU A 151 -6.01 21.91 -0.16
C LEU A 151 -7.16 21.91 0.87
N ARG A 152 -8.37 22.31 0.47
CA ARG A 152 -9.55 22.29 1.34
C ARG A 152 -9.91 20.88 1.80
N LEU A 153 -9.81 19.90 0.90
CA LEU A 153 -10.03 18.49 1.26
C LEU A 153 -9.00 17.99 2.26
N GLN A 154 -7.73 18.38 2.10
CA GLN A 154 -6.66 18.00 3.03
C GLN A 154 -6.92 18.54 4.45
N GLU A 155 -7.36 19.79 4.57
CA GLU A 155 -7.68 20.43 5.85
C GLU A 155 -8.84 19.74 6.59
N ASN A 156 -9.76 19.12 5.84
CA ASN A 156 -10.93 18.45 6.40
C ASN A 156 -10.70 16.97 6.77
N THR A 157 -9.53 16.38 6.54
CA THR A 157 -9.25 14.94 6.73
C THR A 157 -9.50 14.36 8.14
N GLY A 158 -9.72 15.20 9.15
CA GLY A 158 -10.12 14.79 10.50
C GLY A 158 -11.37 13.90 10.55
N PHE A 159 -12.27 14.01 9.57
CA PHE A 159 -13.49 13.19 9.50
C PHE A 159 -13.21 11.69 9.43
N LEU A 160 -12.11 11.25 8.79
CA LEU A 160 -11.77 9.82 8.69
C LEU A 160 -11.45 9.22 10.06
N ALA A 161 -10.78 9.99 10.92
CA ALA A 161 -10.53 9.59 12.30
C ALA A 161 -11.84 9.49 13.09
N GLU A 162 -12.79 10.39 12.82
CA GLU A 162 -14.11 10.40 13.44
C GLU A 162 -14.99 9.24 12.97
N TYR A 163 -15.01 8.91 11.66
CA TYR A 163 -15.68 7.69 11.16
C TYR A 163 -15.10 6.43 11.79
N LYS A 164 -13.78 6.32 11.88
CA LYS A 164 -13.14 5.16 12.53
C LYS A 164 -13.57 5.03 13.99
N LYS A 165 -13.68 6.16 14.71
CA LYS A 165 -14.19 6.19 16.09
C LYS A 165 -15.65 5.77 16.15
N THR A 166 -16.50 6.28 15.26
CA THR A 166 -17.92 5.96 15.17
C THR A 166 -18.16 4.48 14.88
N ILE A 167 -17.43 3.90 13.91
CA ILE A 167 -17.49 2.45 13.60
C ILE A 167 -17.14 1.64 14.85
N SER A 168 -16.06 2.00 15.53
CA SER A 168 -15.66 1.31 16.77
C SER A 168 -16.72 1.43 17.88
N CYS A 169 -17.43 2.56 17.98
CA CYS A 169 -18.55 2.72 18.92
C CYS A 169 -19.75 1.86 18.53
N GLN A 170 -20.08 1.77 17.24
CA GLN A 170 -21.19 0.97 16.73
C GLN A 170 -20.93 -0.54 16.91
N ASP A 171 -19.71 -1.01 16.67
CA ASP A 171 -19.33 -2.40 16.92
C ASP A 171 -19.54 -2.80 18.39
N LEU A 172 -19.20 -1.91 19.32
CA LEU A 172 -19.43 -2.12 20.75
C LEU A 172 -20.93 -2.19 21.09
N GLU A 173 -21.77 -1.37 20.46
CA GLU A 173 -23.22 -1.41 20.68
C GLU A 173 -23.84 -2.70 20.13
N ILE A 174 -23.36 -3.18 18.99
CA ILE A 174 -23.78 -4.48 18.43
C ILE A 174 -23.45 -5.61 19.42
N GLU A 175 -22.26 -5.61 20.02
CA GLU A 175 -21.89 -6.62 21.02
C GLU A 175 -22.74 -6.52 22.30
N ARG A 176 -23.07 -5.30 22.75
CA ARG A 176 -23.99 -5.07 23.87
C ARG A 176 -25.37 -5.70 23.60
N LEU A 177 -25.98 -5.38 22.46
CA LEU A 177 -27.30 -5.91 22.07
C LEU A 177 -27.28 -7.43 21.90
N ARG A 178 -26.18 -7.99 21.37
CA ARG A 178 -26.00 -9.44 21.28
C ARG A 178 -25.99 -10.09 22.66
N LEU A 179 -25.33 -9.48 23.65
CA LEU A 179 -25.30 -9.99 25.02
C LEU A 179 -26.66 -9.90 25.70
N GLU A 180 -27.37 -8.79 25.53
CA GLU A 180 -28.74 -8.61 26.04
C GLU A 180 -29.70 -9.66 25.48
N LYS A 181 -29.62 -9.91 24.16
CA LYS A 181 -30.38 -10.97 23.51
C LYS A 181 -30.11 -12.34 24.14
N ARG A 182 -28.84 -12.71 24.34
CA ARG A 182 -28.48 -13.98 24.98
C ARG A 182 -29.07 -14.07 26.39
N ASN A 183 -29.00 -12.99 27.18
CA ASN A 183 -29.58 -12.94 28.53
C ASN A 183 -31.09 -13.15 28.52
N MET A 184 -31.82 -12.49 27.63
CA MET A 184 -33.25 -12.71 27.47
C MET A 184 -33.59 -14.15 27.08
N GLU A 185 -32.80 -14.75 26.18
CA GLU A 185 -32.95 -16.17 25.81
C GLU A 185 -32.71 -17.11 27.00
N TYR A 186 -31.72 -16.82 27.85
CA TYR A 186 -31.47 -17.60 29.08
C TYR A 186 -32.62 -17.48 30.08
N GLU A 187 -33.16 -16.28 30.29
CA GLU A 187 -34.30 -16.08 31.17
C GLU A 187 -35.55 -16.80 30.66
N LEU A 188 -35.86 -16.66 29.37
CA LEU A 188 -36.99 -17.37 28.76
C LEU A 188 -36.87 -18.88 28.95
N ARG A 189 -35.68 -19.46 28.74
CA ARG A 189 -35.43 -20.89 28.99
C ARG A 189 -35.60 -21.27 30.46
N THR A 190 -35.16 -20.41 31.37
CA THR A 190 -35.25 -20.64 32.81
C THR A 190 -36.70 -20.60 33.28
N LEU A 191 -37.46 -19.58 32.86
CA LEU A 191 -38.89 -19.45 33.11
C LEU A 191 -39.67 -20.62 32.52
N TYR A 192 -39.36 -21.02 31.29
CA TYR A 192 -39.99 -22.19 30.65
C TYR A 192 -39.77 -23.48 31.45
N LYS A 193 -38.53 -23.71 31.93
CA LYS A 193 -38.21 -24.85 32.80
C LYS A 193 -38.88 -24.78 34.18
N ALA A 194 -38.95 -23.59 34.78
CA ALA A 194 -39.62 -23.38 36.08
C ALA A 194 -41.13 -23.64 35.97
N VAL A 195 -41.77 -23.14 34.90
CA VAL A 195 -43.19 -23.39 34.62
C VAL A 195 -43.47 -24.89 34.40
N LEU A 196 -42.57 -25.62 33.72
CA LEU A 196 -42.66 -27.07 33.54
C LEU A 196 -42.46 -27.87 34.85
N LYS A 197 -41.65 -27.37 35.80
CA LYS A 197 -41.30 -28.11 37.03
C LYS A 197 -42.27 -27.87 38.21
N SER A 198 -42.89 -26.71 38.36
CA SER A 198 -43.56 -26.37 39.63
C SER A 198 -44.95 -25.73 39.56
N GLY A 199 -45.51 -25.41 38.40
CA GLY A 199 -46.82 -24.74 38.33
C GLY A 199 -46.77 -23.31 38.90
N LEU A 200 -46.71 -22.33 37.99
CA LEU A 200 -46.83 -20.88 38.18
C LEU A 200 -46.69 -20.34 39.61
N SER A 201 -45.45 -20.24 40.08
CA SER A 201 -45.04 -19.19 41.01
C SER A 201 -43.82 -18.50 40.40
N LEU A 202 -43.95 -17.21 40.07
CA LEU A 202 -42.92 -16.42 39.40
C LEU A 202 -42.65 -15.16 40.22
N ASP A 203 -41.45 -15.08 40.80
CA ASP A 203 -40.90 -13.82 41.30
C ASP A 203 -40.36 -12.98 40.12
N ALA A 204 -40.37 -11.65 40.28
CA ALA A 204 -40.07 -10.69 39.21
C ALA A 204 -38.68 -10.89 38.55
N PRO A 205 -38.54 -10.63 37.23
CA PRO A 205 -37.31 -10.92 36.47
C PRO A 205 -36.11 -10.07 36.92
N LYS A 206 -34.94 -10.70 37.04
CA LYS A 206 -33.67 -10.01 37.37
C LYS A 206 -33.01 -9.35 36.15
N SER A 207 -33.57 -9.50 34.94
CA SER A 207 -33.15 -8.80 33.72
C SER A 207 -33.42 -7.30 33.68
N SER A 208 -34.18 -6.76 34.63
CA SER A 208 -34.52 -5.33 34.65
C SER A 208 -33.37 -4.42 35.12
N PHE A 209 -32.19 -4.97 35.43
CA PHE A 209 -31.03 -4.16 35.84
C PHE A 209 -30.20 -3.76 34.62
N ASP A 210 -30.10 -2.44 34.37
CA ASP A 210 -29.19 -1.89 33.37
C ASP A 210 -27.75 -2.38 33.61
N ILE A 211 -27.18 -3.07 32.62
CA ILE A 211 -25.78 -3.50 32.67
C ILE A 211 -24.89 -2.31 32.26
N PRO A 212 -24.05 -1.78 33.16
CA PRO A 212 -23.14 -0.70 32.82
C PRO A 212 -22.18 -1.11 31.68
N THR A 213 -21.88 -0.17 30.78
CA THR A 213 -21.06 -0.44 29.58
C THR A 213 -19.66 -0.99 29.91
N ASP A 214 -19.08 -0.58 31.04
CA ASP A 214 -17.78 -1.10 31.51
C ASP A 214 -17.85 -2.58 31.92
N ALA A 215 -18.94 -2.98 32.61
CA ALA A 215 -19.17 -4.36 32.99
C ALA A 215 -19.38 -5.24 31.76
N ALA A 216 -20.18 -4.78 30.79
CA ALA A 216 -20.39 -5.49 29.52
C ALA A 216 -19.07 -5.72 28.77
N LYS A 217 -18.21 -4.69 28.69
CA LYS A 217 -16.87 -4.78 28.07
C LYS A 217 -16.00 -5.84 28.73
N ARG A 218 -15.97 -5.88 30.06
CA ARG A 218 -15.14 -6.84 30.82
C ARG A 218 -15.63 -8.28 30.64
N ILE A 219 -16.96 -8.48 30.61
CA ILE A 219 -17.59 -9.79 30.44
C ILE A 219 -17.39 -10.34 29.02
N SER A 220 -17.46 -9.49 27.99
CA SER A 220 -17.33 -9.90 26.59
C SER A 220 -15.90 -10.13 26.12
N LEU A 221 -14.89 -9.89 26.97
CA LEU A 221 -13.49 -10.11 26.58
C LEU A 221 -13.25 -11.60 26.28
N PRO A 222 -12.58 -11.93 25.16
CA PRO A 222 -12.19 -13.30 24.88
C PRO A 222 -11.08 -13.74 25.85
N VAL A 223 -11.05 -15.01 26.23
CA VAL A 223 -9.95 -15.62 27.02
C VAL A 223 -8.60 -15.40 26.35
N THR A 224 -8.60 -15.20 25.03
CA THR A 224 -7.39 -14.91 24.27
C THR A 224 -6.74 -13.59 24.63
N SER A 225 -7.47 -12.63 25.23
CA SER A 225 -6.94 -11.36 25.72
C SER A 225 -6.04 -11.52 26.95
N LEU A 226 -6.14 -12.65 27.67
CA LEU A 226 -5.28 -12.94 28.80
C LEU A 226 -3.92 -13.45 28.30
N THR A 227 -2.85 -12.98 28.93
CA THR A 227 -1.50 -13.49 28.66
C THR A 227 -1.28 -14.82 29.39
N LEU A 228 -1.91 -15.87 28.85
CA LEU A 228 -1.85 -17.25 29.35
C LEU A 228 -0.89 -18.10 28.52
N SER A 229 -0.24 -19.05 29.19
CA SER A 229 0.64 -20.02 28.54
C SER A 229 -0.14 -20.96 27.60
N PRO A 230 0.51 -21.52 26.55
CA PRO A 230 -0.17 -22.31 25.53
C PRO A 230 -0.94 -23.53 26.05
N TYR A 231 -0.43 -24.19 27.10
CA TYR A 231 -1.10 -25.35 27.68
C TYR A 231 -2.40 -24.96 28.41
N ILE A 232 -2.42 -23.84 29.15
CA ILE A 232 -3.64 -23.33 29.80
C ILE A 232 -4.69 -23.00 28.75
N ARG A 233 -4.30 -22.30 27.67
CA ARG A 233 -5.22 -21.96 26.58
C ARG A 233 -5.82 -23.20 25.92
N LYS A 234 -5.01 -24.24 25.70
CA LYS A 234 -5.46 -25.53 25.16
C LYS A 234 -6.44 -26.24 26.11
N CYS A 235 -6.22 -26.18 27.42
CA CYS A 235 -7.14 -26.72 28.41
C CYS A 235 -8.47 -25.96 28.46
N LEU A 236 -8.43 -24.62 28.44
CA LEU A 236 -9.64 -23.78 28.42
C LEU A 236 -10.45 -23.99 27.13
N GLN A 237 -9.78 -24.13 25.98
CA GLN A 237 -10.43 -24.45 24.71
C GLN A 237 -11.09 -25.84 24.73
N LYS A 238 -10.46 -26.85 25.35
CA LYS A 238 -11.05 -28.19 25.51
C LYS A 238 -12.32 -28.18 26.37
N LEU A 239 -12.48 -27.16 27.22
CA LEU A 239 -13.66 -26.95 28.06
C LEU A 239 -14.66 -25.98 27.42
N GLU A 240 -14.41 -25.51 26.20
CA GLU A 240 -15.23 -24.51 25.51
C GLU A 240 -15.35 -23.19 26.29
N LEU A 241 -14.30 -22.82 27.05
CA LEU A 241 -14.23 -21.55 27.80
C LEU A 241 -13.53 -20.50 26.92
N GLU A 242 -14.29 -19.80 26.08
CA GLU A 242 -13.76 -18.88 25.07
C GLU A 242 -13.79 -17.41 25.51
N THR A 243 -14.67 -17.05 26.44
CA THR A 243 -14.86 -15.68 26.93
C THR A 243 -14.71 -15.56 28.46
N MET A 244 -14.56 -14.33 28.97
CA MET A 244 -14.61 -14.07 30.42
C MET A 244 -15.96 -14.47 31.01
N GLU A 245 -17.05 -14.31 30.25
CA GLU A 245 -18.39 -14.80 30.61
C GLU A 245 -18.36 -16.30 30.91
N ASP A 246 -17.78 -17.11 30.02
CA ASP A 246 -17.70 -18.56 30.18
C ASP A 246 -16.88 -18.93 31.42
N LEU A 247 -15.76 -18.24 31.64
CA LEU A 247 -14.92 -18.42 32.84
C LEU A 247 -15.67 -18.08 34.12
N LEU A 248 -16.41 -16.98 34.15
CA LEU A 248 -17.19 -16.55 35.31
C LEU A 248 -18.34 -17.53 35.60
N ARG A 249 -19.07 -17.99 34.56
CA ARG A 249 -20.11 -19.02 34.69
C ARG A 249 -19.53 -20.33 35.21
N TYR A 250 -18.37 -20.76 34.68
CA TYR A 250 -17.66 -21.96 35.13
C TYR A 250 -17.22 -21.84 36.60
N ALA A 251 -16.59 -20.72 36.96
CA ALA A 251 -16.13 -20.45 38.31
C ALA A 251 -17.28 -20.47 39.33
N ARG A 252 -18.43 -19.89 38.98
CA ARG A 252 -19.59 -19.85 39.87
C ARG A 252 -20.26 -21.22 40.03
N LYS A 253 -20.23 -22.06 38.99
CA LYS A 253 -20.85 -23.40 39.02
C LYS A 253 -19.97 -24.47 39.68
N LYS A 254 -18.67 -24.48 39.38
CA LYS A 254 -17.75 -25.56 39.79
C LYS A 254 -16.60 -25.11 40.69
N GLY A 255 -16.40 -23.79 40.84
CA GLY A 255 -15.18 -23.22 41.42
C GLY A 255 -14.01 -23.27 40.44
N LEU A 256 -13.16 -22.25 40.42
CA LEU A 256 -11.95 -22.28 39.59
C LEU A 256 -10.99 -23.41 39.97
N ASP A 257 -10.95 -23.80 41.24
CA ASP A 257 -10.09 -24.87 41.73
C ASP A 257 -10.47 -26.24 41.13
N SER A 258 -11.68 -26.38 40.58
CA SER A 258 -12.07 -27.58 39.83
C SER A 258 -11.24 -27.80 38.56
N LEU A 259 -10.58 -26.77 38.04
CA LEU A 259 -9.65 -26.90 36.92
C LEU A 259 -8.46 -27.81 37.25
N LEU A 260 -8.05 -27.91 38.53
CA LEU A 260 -6.98 -28.82 38.96
C LEU A 260 -7.32 -30.30 38.75
N LYS A 261 -8.61 -30.64 38.60
CA LYS A 261 -9.06 -32.00 38.31
C LYS A 261 -8.90 -32.37 36.83
N ILE A 262 -8.50 -31.41 35.99
CA ILE A 262 -8.37 -31.60 34.54
C ILE A 262 -6.95 -32.06 34.20
N PRO A 263 -6.80 -33.17 33.46
CA PRO A 263 -5.48 -33.64 33.03
C PRO A 263 -4.73 -32.55 32.26
N GLY A 264 -3.52 -32.21 32.75
CA GLY A 264 -2.66 -31.18 32.16
C GLY A 264 -2.82 -29.77 32.75
N PHE A 265 -3.72 -29.55 33.72
CA PHE A 265 -3.91 -28.27 34.39
C PHE A 265 -3.34 -28.30 35.82
N GLY A 266 -2.17 -27.68 36.02
CA GLY A 266 -1.46 -27.68 37.30
C GLY A 266 -1.74 -26.45 38.18
N PRO A 267 -1.26 -26.45 39.44
CA PRO A 267 -1.42 -25.33 40.38
C PRO A 267 -0.82 -24.03 39.86
N LEU A 268 0.36 -24.09 39.22
CA LEU A 268 0.98 -22.92 38.58
C LEU A 268 0.10 -22.31 37.47
N GLY A 269 -0.64 -23.15 36.75
CA GLY A 269 -1.57 -22.69 35.71
C GLY A 269 -2.81 -22.03 36.28
N LEU A 270 -3.29 -22.53 37.43
CA LEU A 270 -4.38 -21.92 38.17
C LEU A 270 -3.99 -20.55 38.75
N ASP A 271 -2.78 -20.45 39.31
CA ASP A 271 -2.26 -19.19 39.84
C ASP A 271 -2.05 -18.16 38.73
N GLN A 272 -1.51 -18.59 37.59
CA GLN A 272 -1.38 -17.73 36.40
C GLN A 272 -2.76 -17.24 35.93
N LEU A 273 -3.78 -18.09 35.92
CA LEU A 273 -5.14 -17.71 35.52
C LEU A 273 -5.76 -16.72 36.52
N LYS A 274 -5.70 -16.99 37.83
CA LYS A 274 -6.21 -16.10 38.88
C LYS A 274 -5.54 -14.73 38.82
N PHE A 275 -4.22 -14.68 38.64
CA PHE A 275 -3.48 -13.43 38.47
C PHE A 275 -3.93 -12.63 37.25
N GLN A 276 -4.16 -13.29 36.12
CA GLN A 276 -4.63 -12.61 34.90
C GLN A 276 -6.06 -12.11 35.06
N LEU A 277 -6.94 -12.87 35.70
CA LEU A 277 -8.30 -12.43 36.01
C LEU A 277 -8.29 -11.22 36.95
N GLU A 278 -7.40 -11.18 37.94
CA GLU A 278 -7.21 -10.02 38.81
C GLU A 278 -6.70 -8.80 38.04
N LYS A 279 -5.67 -8.98 37.20
CA LYS A 279 -5.08 -7.90 36.38
C LYS A 279 -6.10 -7.25 35.46
N HIS A 280 -6.97 -8.06 34.86
CA HIS A 280 -8.07 -7.58 34.00
C HIS A 280 -9.31 -7.14 34.78
N LYS A 281 -9.19 -7.06 36.12
CA LYS A 281 -10.24 -6.75 37.08
C LYS A 281 -11.43 -7.70 37.03
N ILE A 282 -11.35 -8.86 36.37
CA ILE A 282 -12.46 -9.81 36.25
C ILE A 282 -12.83 -10.43 37.59
N MET A 283 -11.84 -10.72 38.44
CA MET A 283 -12.02 -11.18 39.82
C MET A 283 -11.13 -10.40 40.78
N ASN A 284 -11.49 -10.36 42.05
CA ASN A 284 -10.62 -9.84 43.11
C ASN A 284 -9.69 -10.93 43.65
N LYS A 285 -8.78 -10.54 44.56
CA LYS A 285 -7.83 -11.46 45.22
C LYS A 285 -8.50 -12.59 46.02
N ALA A 286 -9.73 -12.38 46.48
CA ALA A 286 -10.50 -13.39 47.20
C ALA A 286 -11.22 -14.37 46.26
N GLY A 287 -11.10 -14.20 44.94
CA GLY A 287 -11.75 -15.05 43.93
C GLY A 287 -13.21 -14.67 43.66
N ASP A 288 -13.67 -13.54 44.17
CA ASP A 288 -15.03 -13.01 43.95
C ASP A 288 -15.05 -11.97 42.83
N SER A 289 -16.22 -11.76 42.21
CA SER A 289 -16.38 -10.84 41.06
C SER A 289 -17.61 -9.96 41.23
N ASP A 290 -17.40 -8.65 41.10
CA ASP A 290 -18.47 -7.66 40.96
C ASP A 290 -19.33 -7.92 39.71
N LEU A 291 -18.83 -8.69 38.74
CA LEU A 291 -19.54 -9.01 37.51
C LEU A 291 -20.61 -10.10 37.71
N TYR A 292 -20.57 -10.86 38.81
CA TYR A 292 -21.54 -11.92 39.07
C TYR A 292 -22.98 -11.42 39.19
N GLN A 293 -23.19 -10.14 39.54
CA GLN A 293 -24.53 -9.55 39.58
C GLN A 293 -25.15 -9.37 38.18
N TYR A 294 -24.32 -9.33 37.13
CA TYR A 294 -24.76 -9.16 35.73
C TYR A 294 -24.80 -10.48 34.95
N ILE A 295 -24.38 -11.60 35.55
CA ILE A 295 -24.36 -12.93 34.93
C ILE A 295 -25.36 -13.84 35.63
N ILE A 296 -26.40 -14.23 34.89
CA ILE A 296 -27.44 -15.16 35.36
C ILE A 296 -27.00 -16.59 35.05
N ASN A 297 -26.87 -17.44 36.07
CA ASN A 297 -26.55 -18.85 35.92
C ASN A 297 -27.80 -19.69 35.62
N GLU A 298 -27.62 -20.81 34.91
CA GLU A 298 -28.67 -21.84 34.85
C GLU A 298 -28.95 -22.39 36.26
N PRO A 299 -30.22 -22.59 36.66
CA PRO A 299 -30.53 -23.31 37.88
C PRO A 299 -30.00 -24.75 37.78
N ASP A 300 -29.49 -25.27 38.89
CA ASP A 300 -28.97 -26.64 38.98
C ASP A 300 -30.04 -27.64 38.48
N SER A 301 -29.61 -28.54 37.58
CA SER A 301 -30.45 -29.57 36.97
C SER A 301 -31.05 -30.51 38.00
#